data_AF-A0A1H4G0C0-F1
#
_entry.id   AF-A0A1H4G0C0-F1
#
_cell.length_a   1.000
_cell.length_b   1.000
_cell.length_c   1.000
_cell.angle_alpha   90.00
_cell.angle_beta   90.00
_cell.angle_gamma   90.00
#
_symmetry.space_group_name_H-M   'P 1'
#
loop_
_entity.id
_entity.type
_entity.pdbx_description
1 polymer ?
#
loop_
_entity_poly.entity_id
_entity_poly.type
_entity_poly.pdbx_seq_one_letter_code
_entity_poly.pdbx_strand_id
1 'polypeptide(L)'
;MRAVRPGVSDSSERLLSLARAYMALYRAVFCCGQLEREFSGSRGLSEAGSALFKVMRRKVEGSGMGEERSELLSCMYQLMTDTVVIPDSDKRRSWDTLALELFRRYFQTAIREEGLIRTGICRCILDYFYFSLPEDDEWFLFLKTTVREWASAFSADKGWEGVGDLEALERIGVMNRNSYMFLDTTCDETVRMAFEFYSRALAGREMVPLHVLGRLYDAAMDGNAYPIDRRTAGVVADRISVLGGIYPDDSDERLYALSYRVCSLCEKIMGEVQQEAVAS
;
A
#
# COMPACT_ATOMS: atom_id res chain seq x y z
N MET A 1 -10.54 12.44 14.33
CA MET A 1 -11.60 11.82 13.51
C MET A 1 -12.76 11.43 14.42
N ARG A 2 -13.90 12.14 14.42
CA ARG A 2 -15.15 11.49 14.85
C ARG A 2 -15.28 10.25 13.97
N ALA A 3 -15.30 9.05 14.55
CA ALA A 3 -15.12 7.79 13.85
C ALA A 3 -16.03 7.71 12.61
N VAL A 4 -15.45 7.94 11.43
CA VAL A 4 -16.11 7.63 10.15
C VAL A 4 -16.21 6.11 10.15
N ARG A 5 -17.40 5.60 10.48
CA ARG A 5 -17.64 4.16 10.52
C ARG A 5 -17.78 3.68 9.08
N PRO A 6 -16.99 2.66 8.66
CA PRO A 6 -17.11 2.13 7.31
C PRO A 6 -18.50 1.53 7.10
N GLY A 7 -19.08 1.83 5.94
CA GLY A 7 -20.38 1.35 5.48
C GLY A 7 -20.25 0.38 4.31
N VAL A 8 -21.19 -0.56 4.18
CA VAL A 8 -21.21 -1.51 3.05
C VAL A 8 -21.40 -0.81 1.69
N SER A 9 -22.03 0.37 1.70
CA SER A 9 -22.21 1.22 0.53
C SER A 9 -20.98 2.06 0.17
N ASP A 10 -19.94 2.08 1.00
CA ASP A 10 -18.75 2.88 0.73
C ASP A 10 -18.04 2.36 -0.52
N SER A 11 -17.42 3.27 -1.26
CA SER A 11 -16.54 2.93 -2.38
C SER A 11 -15.28 2.23 -1.86
N SER A 12 -14.59 1.52 -2.74
CA SER A 12 -13.32 0.89 -2.36
C SER A 12 -12.24 1.91 -2.04
N GLU A 13 -12.19 3.04 -2.76
CA GLU A 13 -11.27 4.13 -2.45
C GLU A 13 -11.48 4.67 -1.04
N ARG A 14 -12.75 4.82 -0.62
CA ARG A 14 -13.10 5.25 0.72
C ARG A 14 -12.60 4.27 1.77
N LEU A 15 -12.84 2.97 1.55
CA LEU A 15 -12.40 1.90 2.46
C LEU A 15 -10.88 1.82 2.55
N LEU A 16 -10.17 1.90 1.42
CA LEU A 16 -8.70 1.91 1.36
C LEU A 16 -8.13 3.13 2.09
N SER A 17 -8.74 4.30 1.94
CA SER A 17 -8.31 5.53 2.61
C SER A 17 -8.53 5.48 4.13
N LEU A 18 -9.66 4.92 4.58
CA LEU A 18 -9.92 4.67 6.00
C LEU A 18 -8.93 3.65 6.57
N ALA A 19 -8.65 2.57 5.85
CA ALA A 19 -7.68 1.56 6.27
C ALA A 19 -6.26 2.15 6.39
N ARG A 20 -5.83 2.95 5.41
CA ARG A 20 -4.55 3.67 5.44
C ARG A 20 -4.42 4.56 6.69
N ALA A 21 -5.42 5.39 6.94
CA ALA A 21 -5.42 6.27 8.12
C ALA A 21 -5.46 5.46 9.43
N TYR A 22 -6.24 4.38 9.47
CA TYR A 22 -6.31 3.48 10.63
C TYR A 22 -4.95 2.85 10.94
N MET A 23 -4.26 2.29 9.94
CA MET A 23 -2.94 1.68 10.14
C MET A 23 -1.92 2.69 10.65
N ALA A 24 -1.89 3.91 10.08
CA ALA A 24 -1.00 4.97 10.54
C ALA A 24 -1.25 5.36 12.00
N LEU A 25 -2.52 5.56 12.37
CA LEU A 25 -2.90 5.89 13.74
C LEU A 25 -2.60 4.74 14.70
N TYR A 26 -2.85 3.50 14.29
CA TYR A 26 -2.55 2.32 15.09
C TYR A 26 -1.06 2.23 15.41
N ARG A 27 -0.19 2.36 14.39
CA ARG A 27 1.27 2.37 14.56
C ARG A 27 1.71 3.51 15.48
N ALA A 28 1.21 4.73 15.27
CA ALA A 28 1.53 5.87 16.12
C ALA A 28 1.14 5.64 17.59
N VAL A 29 -0.06 5.13 17.85
CA VAL A 29 -0.51 4.81 19.22
C VAL A 29 0.34 3.72 19.85
N PHE A 30 0.68 2.68 19.08
CA PHE A 30 1.50 1.58 19.56
C PHE A 30 2.95 2.03 19.88
N CYS A 31 3.55 2.85 19.01
CA CYS A 31 4.90 3.38 19.20
C CYS A 31 4.97 4.51 20.25
N CYS A 32 3.90 5.29 20.39
CA CYS A 32 3.81 6.44 21.28
C CYS A 32 2.70 6.20 22.30
N GLY A 33 2.97 5.42 23.35
CA GLY A 33 1.98 5.03 24.37
C GLY A 33 1.27 6.20 25.06
N GLN A 34 1.80 7.43 24.98
CA GLN A 34 1.13 8.65 25.43
C GLN A 34 -0.16 8.96 24.64
N LEU A 35 -0.24 8.54 23.37
CA LEU A 35 -1.40 8.75 22.50
C LEU A 35 -2.56 7.79 22.83
N GLU A 36 -2.36 6.72 23.59
CA GLU A 36 -3.43 5.76 23.93
C GLU A 36 -4.65 6.44 24.56
N ARG A 37 -4.43 7.47 25.39
CA ARG A 37 -5.51 8.22 26.06
C ARG A 37 -6.32 9.09 25.11
N GLU A 38 -5.70 9.57 24.03
CA GLU A 38 -6.36 10.44 23.04
C GLU A 38 -7.25 9.65 22.06
N PHE A 39 -6.94 8.37 21.84
CA PHE A 39 -7.67 7.50 20.89
C PHE A 39 -8.71 6.57 21.53
N SER A 40 -9.27 6.95 22.68
CA SER A 40 -10.25 6.13 23.43
C SER A 40 -9.71 4.75 23.85
N GLY A 41 -8.38 4.61 23.98
CA GLY A 41 -7.70 3.37 24.32
C GLY A 41 -7.66 2.33 23.18
N SER A 42 -6.87 1.27 23.39
CA SER A 42 -6.66 0.16 22.45
C SER A 42 -7.96 -0.51 21.96
N ARG A 43 -9.04 -0.44 22.76
CA ARG A 43 -10.36 -0.98 22.42
C ARG A 43 -11.03 -0.25 21.25
N GLY A 44 -10.95 1.09 21.20
CA GLY A 44 -11.58 1.88 20.14
C GLY A 44 -10.97 1.60 18.77
N LEU A 45 -9.64 1.47 18.72
CA LEU A 45 -8.91 1.06 17.52
C LEU A 45 -9.30 -0.37 17.11
N SER A 46 -9.39 -1.29 18.06
CA SER A 46 -9.74 -2.68 17.75
C SER A 46 -11.15 -2.84 17.14
N GLU A 47 -12.12 -2.10 17.68
CA GLU A 47 -13.49 -2.07 17.14
C GLU A 47 -13.52 -1.46 15.72
N ALA A 48 -12.74 -0.39 15.48
CA ALA A 48 -12.63 0.24 14.16
C ALA A 48 -11.99 -0.70 13.12
N GLY A 49 -10.88 -1.36 13.48
CA GLY A 49 -10.21 -2.35 12.62
C GLY A 49 -11.12 -3.53 12.28
N SER A 50 -11.87 -4.03 13.26
CA SER A 50 -12.85 -5.12 13.05
C SER A 50 -14.01 -4.70 12.14
N ALA A 51 -14.47 -3.46 12.24
CA ALA A 51 -15.51 -2.93 11.35
C ALA A 51 -15.00 -2.79 9.90
N LEU A 52 -13.80 -2.23 9.71
CA LEU A 52 -13.15 -2.14 8.40
C LEU A 52 -13.00 -3.52 7.77
N PHE A 53 -12.46 -4.46 8.54
CA PHE A 53 -12.30 -5.85 8.12
C PHE A 53 -13.60 -6.44 7.56
N LYS A 54 -14.71 -6.31 8.31
CA LYS A 54 -16.01 -6.89 7.92
C LYS A 54 -16.56 -6.26 6.65
N VAL A 55 -16.41 -4.95 6.49
CA VAL A 55 -16.93 -4.22 5.33
C VAL A 55 -16.09 -4.51 4.08
N MET A 56 -14.77 -4.45 4.18
CA MET A 56 -13.86 -4.78 3.08
C MET A 56 -14.05 -6.22 2.61
N ARG A 57 -14.29 -7.16 3.52
CA ARG A 57 -14.63 -8.55 3.16
C ARG A 57 -15.76 -8.64 2.17
N ARG A 58 -16.89 -8.03 2.54
CA ARG A 58 -18.12 -8.06 1.74
C ARG A 58 -17.92 -7.37 0.40
N LYS A 59 -17.12 -6.29 0.38
CA LYS A 59 -16.76 -5.58 -0.84
C LYS A 59 -15.96 -6.49 -1.78
N VAL A 60 -14.94 -7.19 -1.27
CA VAL A 60 -14.15 -8.16 -2.05
C VAL A 60 -15.02 -9.29 -2.59
N GLU A 61 -15.87 -9.89 -1.73
CA GLU A 61 -16.79 -10.97 -2.12
C GLU A 61 -17.77 -10.54 -3.24
N GLY A 62 -18.18 -9.26 -3.26
CA GLY A 62 -19.05 -8.68 -4.29
C GLY A 62 -18.32 -8.07 -5.49
N SER A 63 -17.00 -7.93 -5.45
CA SER A 63 -16.22 -7.26 -6.49
C SER A 63 -15.84 -8.20 -7.65
N GLY A 64 -15.75 -7.62 -8.85
CA GLY A 64 -15.25 -8.30 -10.05
C GLY A 64 -13.75 -8.61 -9.99
N MET A 65 -13.17 -9.08 -11.09
CA MET A 65 -11.77 -9.52 -11.17
C MET A 65 -10.74 -8.40 -11.37
N GLY A 66 -11.16 -7.13 -11.26
CA GLY A 66 -10.34 -5.98 -11.62
C GLY A 66 -9.38 -5.51 -10.53
N GLU A 67 -8.68 -4.43 -10.85
CA GLU A 67 -7.72 -3.72 -9.99
C GLU A 67 -8.25 -3.53 -8.56
N GLU A 68 -9.48 -3.02 -8.42
CA GLU A 68 -10.18 -2.78 -7.15
C GLU A 68 -10.13 -3.99 -6.20
N ARG A 69 -10.37 -5.20 -6.71
CA ARG A 69 -10.37 -6.41 -5.89
C ARG A 69 -8.98 -6.73 -5.36
N SER A 70 -7.96 -6.57 -6.19
CA SER A 70 -6.56 -6.79 -5.79
C SER A 70 -6.08 -5.75 -4.77
N GLU A 71 -6.51 -4.49 -4.90
CA GLU A 71 -6.16 -3.42 -3.96
C GLU A 71 -6.76 -3.68 -2.58
N LEU A 72 -8.06 -4.00 -2.53
CA LEU A 72 -8.75 -4.35 -1.29
C LEU A 72 -8.11 -5.57 -0.62
N LEU A 73 -7.81 -6.62 -1.40
CA LEU A 73 -7.17 -7.83 -0.88
C LEU A 73 -5.80 -7.54 -0.27
N SER A 74 -4.93 -6.82 -0.99
CA SER A 74 -3.62 -6.45 -0.46
C SER A 74 -3.73 -5.58 0.80
N CYS A 75 -4.65 -4.61 0.81
CA CYS A 75 -4.86 -3.76 1.98
C CYS A 75 -5.33 -4.56 3.21
N MET A 76 -6.15 -5.60 3.02
CA MET A 76 -6.54 -6.48 4.12
C MET A 76 -5.37 -7.32 4.66
N TYR A 77 -4.44 -7.76 3.81
CA TYR A 77 -3.21 -8.39 4.28
C TYR A 77 -2.35 -7.42 5.10
N GLN A 78 -2.18 -6.19 4.63
CA GLN A 78 -1.47 -5.15 5.37
C GLN A 78 -2.11 -4.87 6.72
N LEU A 79 -3.44 -4.75 6.78
CA LEU A 79 -4.17 -4.58 8.05
C LEU A 79 -3.89 -5.71 9.05
N MET A 80 -3.74 -6.95 8.59
CA MET A 80 -3.39 -8.07 9.47
C MET A 80 -1.93 -8.04 9.92
N THR A 81 -1.01 -7.71 9.02
CA THR A 81 0.43 -7.69 9.30
C THR A 81 0.81 -6.51 10.19
N ASP A 82 0.25 -5.34 9.93
CA ASP A 82 0.66 -4.08 10.54
C ASP A 82 -0.11 -3.75 11.82
N THR A 83 -1.09 -4.60 12.19
CA THR A 83 -1.87 -4.41 13.42
C THR A 83 -1.95 -5.70 14.24
N VAL A 84 -1.56 -5.62 15.52
CA VAL A 84 -1.56 -6.77 16.47
C VAL A 84 -2.98 -7.20 16.85
N VAL A 85 -4.00 -6.50 16.35
CA VAL A 85 -5.42 -6.75 16.63
C VAL A 85 -5.99 -7.91 15.80
N ILE A 86 -5.32 -8.35 14.73
CA ILE A 86 -5.87 -9.33 13.79
C ILE A 86 -4.99 -10.60 13.58
N PRO A 87 -4.40 -11.24 14.61
CA PRO A 87 -3.91 -12.62 14.49
C PRO A 87 -5.08 -13.58 14.74
N ASP A 88 -6.06 -13.55 13.85
CA ASP A 88 -7.17 -14.52 13.84
C ASP A 88 -6.94 -15.44 12.65
N SER A 89 -6.58 -16.70 12.93
CA SER A 89 -6.31 -17.70 11.90
C SER A 89 -7.51 -17.93 10.97
N ASP A 90 -8.73 -17.72 11.46
CA ASP A 90 -9.94 -17.86 10.64
C ASP A 90 -10.09 -16.66 9.70
N LYS A 91 -9.74 -15.45 10.17
CA LYS A 91 -9.67 -14.25 9.32
C LYS A 91 -8.61 -14.42 8.22
N ARG A 92 -7.41 -14.88 8.57
CA ARG A 92 -6.35 -15.17 7.58
C ARG A 92 -6.80 -16.19 6.55
N ARG A 93 -7.38 -17.31 6.99
CA ARG A 93 -7.92 -18.36 6.09
C ARG A 93 -9.00 -17.83 5.15
N SER A 94 -9.87 -16.95 5.64
CA SER A 94 -10.91 -16.32 4.81
C SER A 94 -10.31 -15.51 3.66
N TRP A 95 -9.18 -14.85 3.89
CA TRP A 95 -8.50 -14.04 2.87
C TRP A 95 -7.68 -14.86 1.92
N ASP A 96 -6.97 -15.85 2.43
CA ASP A 96 -6.28 -16.82 1.62
C ASP A 96 -7.27 -17.46 0.64
N THR A 97 -8.49 -17.78 1.07
CA THR A 97 -9.55 -18.29 0.18
C THR A 97 -9.90 -17.30 -0.95
N LEU A 98 -10.07 -16.00 -0.65
CA LEU A 98 -10.40 -14.98 -1.65
C LEU A 98 -9.22 -14.67 -2.59
N ALA A 99 -7.98 -14.71 -2.08
CA ALA A 99 -6.77 -14.57 -2.87
C ALA A 99 -6.59 -15.75 -3.82
N LEU A 100 -6.78 -16.98 -3.34
CA LEU A 100 -6.76 -18.19 -4.17
C LEU A 100 -7.79 -18.14 -5.30
N GLU A 101 -9.00 -17.61 -5.04
CA GLU A 101 -10.02 -17.41 -6.07
C GLU A 101 -9.58 -16.39 -7.13
N LEU A 102 -8.98 -15.28 -6.69
CA LEU A 102 -8.41 -14.26 -7.57
C LEU A 102 -7.31 -14.85 -8.45
N PHE A 103 -6.34 -15.57 -7.87
CA PHE A 103 -5.25 -16.18 -8.61
C PHE A 103 -5.77 -17.20 -9.62
N ARG A 104 -6.60 -18.16 -9.20
CA ARG A 104 -7.15 -19.19 -10.11
C ARG A 104 -7.82 -18.58 -11.32
N ARG A 105 -8.65 -17.55 -11.13
CA ARG A 105 -9.35 -16.89 -12.24
C ARG A 105 -8.40 -16.11 -13.15
N TYR A 106 -7.44 -15.38 -12.59
CA TYR A 106 -6.44 -14.67 -13.39
C TYR A 106 -5.59 -15.63 -14.25
N PHE A 107 -5.18 -16.77 -13.68
CA PHE A 107 -4.36 -17.77 -14.37
C PHE A 107 -5.15 -18.67 -15.33
N GLN A 108 -6.47 -18.84 -15.13
CA GLN A 108 -7.36 -19.54 -16.07
C GLN A 108 -7.73 -18.71 -17.31
N THR A 109 -7.47 -17.41 -17.29
CA THR A 109 -7.78 -16.53 -18.42
C THR A 109 -6.71 -16.69 -19.50
N ALA A 110 -7.14 -16.98 -20.75
CA ALA A 110 -6.23 -17.27 -21.86
C ALA A 110 -5.31 -16.10 -22.24
N ILE A 111 -5.81 -14.87 -22.09
CA ILE A 111 -5.04 -13.64 -22.24
C ILE A 111 -5.02 -12.98 -20.87
N ARG A 112 -3.85 -12.92 -20.25
CA ARG A 112 -3.68 -12.28 -18.93
C ARG A 112 -3.77 -10.77 -19.10
N GLU A 113 -4.47 -10.13 -18.17
CA GLU A 113 -4.59 -8.68 -18.14
C GLU A 113 -3.24 -8.07 -17.72
N GLU A 114 -2.76 -7.10 -18.50
CA GLU A 114 -1.52 -6.37 -18.23
C GLU A 114 -1.79 -5.09 -17.41
N GLY A 115 -0.73 -4.34 -17.12
CA GLY A 115 -0.85 -3.05 -16.43
C GLY A 115 -1.10 -3.17 -14.93
N LEU A 116 -1.97 -2.31 -14.40
CA LEU A 116 -2.28 -2.21 -12.97
C LEU A 116 -2.87 -3.50 -12.38
N ILE A 117 -3.54 -4.30 -13.21
CA ILE A 117 -4.10 -5.58 -12.77
C ILE A 117 -2.96 -6.57 -12.51
N ARG A 118 -1.97 -6.65 -13.40
CA ARG A 118 -0.80 -7.50 -13.22
C ARG A 118 0.02 -7.09 -11.99
N THR A 119 0.20 -5.78 -11.75
CA THR A 119 0.87 -5.30 -10.52
C THR A 119 0.08 -5.66 -9.28
N GLY A 120 -1.26 -5.51 -9.31
CA GLY A 120 -2.16 -5.92 -8.24
C GLY A 120 -2.08 -7.42 -7.92
N ILE A 121 -2.06 -8.28 -8.93
CA ILE A 121 -1.87 -9.73 -8.76
C ILE A 121 -0.52 -10.04 -8.11
N CYS A 122 0.57 -9.44 -8.61
CA CYS A 122 1.91 -9.66 -8.04
C CYS A 122 1.98 -9.24 -6.56
N ARG A 123 1.35 -8.10 -6.22
CA ARG A 123 1.24 -7.62 -4.84
C ARG A 123 0.46 -8.58 -3.95
N CYS A 124 -0.66 -9.11 -4.42
CA CYS A 124 -1.40 -10.12 -3.66
C CYS A 124 -0.62 -11.43 -3.48
N ILE A 125 0.16 -11.87 -4.48
CA ILE A 125 1.03 -13.06 -4.39
C ILE A 125 2.11 -12.85 -3.32
N LEU A 126 2.75 -11.68 -3.30
CA LEU A 126 3.69 -11.28 -2.24
C LEU A 126 3.07 -11.40 -0.85
N ASP A 127 1.90 -10.79 -0.66
CA ASP A 127 1.22 -10.77 0.63
C ASP A 127 0.76 -12.18 1.08
N TYR A 128 0.29 -13.00 0.13
CA TYR A 128 -0.12 -14.39 0.37
C TYR A 128 1.06 -15.25 0.85
N PHE A 129 2.21 -15.12 0.20
CA PHE A 129 3.41 -15.91 0.48
C PHE A 129 4.39 -15.26 1.48
N TYR A 130 4.07 -14.12 2.11
CA TYR A 130 5.04 -13.41 2.96
C TYR A 130 5.74 -14.29 4.04
N PHE A 131 5.09 -15.36 4.52
CA PHE A 131 5.68 -16.30 5.49
C PHE A 131 6.07 -17.67 4.90
N SER A 132 6.21 -17.78 3.58
CA SER A 132 6.55 -19.03 2.89
C SER A 132 7.40 -18.79 1.63
N LEU A 133 8.26 -19.76 1.30
CA LEU A 133 9.09 -19.75 0.10
C LEU A 133 8.78 -20.98 -0.77
N PRO A 134 7.68 -20.96 -1.54
CA PRO A 134 7.30 -22.10 -2.36
C PRO A 134 7.95 -21.99 -3.74
N GLU A 135 9.23 -22.34 -3.82
CA GLU A 135 10.05 -22.15 -5.04
C GLU A 135 9.46 -22.80 -6.30
N ASP A 136 8.70 -23.89 -6.16
CA ASP A 136 8.06 -24.62 -7.26
C ASP A 136 6.59 -24.24 -7.52
N ASP A 137 6.03 -23.28 -6.79
CA ASP A 137 4.63 -22.86 -6.97
C ASP A 137 4.47 -21.97 -8.22
N GLU A 138 3.45 -22.26 -9.03
CA GLU A 138 3.23 -21.57 -10.31
C GLU A 138 3.00 -20.06 -10.17
N TRP A 139 2.34 -19.61 -9.11
CA TRP A 139 2.07 -18.18 -8.89
C TRP A 139 3.31 -17.49 -8.36
N PHE A 140 4.07 -18.16 -7.50
CA PHE A 140 5.36 -17.65 -7.05
C PHE A 140 6.35 -17.52 -8.21
N LEU A 141 6.46 -18.52 -9.08
CA LEU A 141 7.28 -18.47 -10.30
C LEU A 141 6.84 -17.35 -11.25
N PHE A 142 5.53 -17.11 -11.39
CA PHE A 142 5.01 -15.97 -12.14
C PHE A 142 5.47 -14.63 -11.56
N LEU A 143 5.43 -14.46 -10.24
CA LEU A 143 5.94 -13.27 -9.56
C LEU A 143 7.45 -13.08 -9.84
N LYS A 144 8.26 -14.14 -9.63
CA LYS A 144 9.71 -14.08 -9.88
C LYS A 144 10.05 -13.71 -11.32
N THR A 145 9.31 -14.29 -12.26
CA THR A 145 9.48 -14.01 -13.69
C THR A 145 9.10 -12.57 -14.01
N THR A 146 7.96 -12.10 -13.51
CA THR A 146 7.48 -10.73 -13.71
C THR A 146 8.45 -9.68 -13.15
N VAL A 147 8.98 -9.89 -11.94
CA VAL A 147 9.98 -8.99 -11.33
C VAL A 147 11.23 -8.88 -12.20
N ARG A 148 11.73 -10.00 -12.73
CA ARG A 148 12.91 -10.02 -13.62
C ARG A 148 12.63 -9.37 -14.97
N GLU A 149 11.44 -9.59 -15.53
CA GLU A 149 11.01 -8.94 -16.79
C GLU A 149 10.92 -7.42 -16.63
N TRP A 150 10.33 -6.92 -15.54
CA TRP A 150 10.31 -5.49 -15.29
C TRP A 150 11.71 -4.94 -15.05
N ALA A 151 12.56 -5.66 -14.31
CA ALA A 151 13.93 -5.21 -14.08
C ALA A 151 14.73 -5.10 -15.39
N SER A 152 14.60 -6.08 -16.30
CA SER A 152 15.33 -6.08 -17.57
C SER A 152 14.78 -5.08 -18.60
N ALA A 153 13.48 -4.75 -18.52
CA ALA A 153 12.85 -3.76 -19.39
C ALA A 153 13.08 -2.30 -18.97
N PHE A 154 13.66 -2.06 -17.78
CA PHE A 154 13.91 -0.71 -17.29
C PHE A 154 15.13 -0.09 -17.98
N SER A 155 15.00 1.18 -18.42
CA SER A 155 16.10 1.99 -18.90
C SER A 155 16.36 3.17 -17.96
N ALA A 156 17.62 3.41 -17.61
CA ALA A 156 18.02 4.55 -16.79
C ALA A 156 17.64 5.91 -17.42
N ASP A 157 17.62 5.98 -18.75
CA ASP A 157 17.37 7.22 -19.49
C ASP A 157 15.88 7.44 -19.82
N LYS A 158 15.12 6.34 -19.96
CA LYS A 158 13.73 6.39 -20.45
C LYS A 158 12.70 5.86 -19.47
N GLY A 159 13.11 5.24 -18.37
CA GLY A 159 12.23 4.47 -17.51
C GLY A 159 11.71 3.21 -18.21
N TRP A 160 10.48 2.80 -17.89
CA TRP A 160 9.75 1.78 -18.64
C TRP A 160 8.98 2.39 -19.81
N GLU A 161 9.32 1.98 -21.03
CA GLU A 161 8.65 2.48 -22.24
C GLU A 161 7.20 2.02 -22.31
N GLY A 162 6.29 2.97 -22.62
CA GLY A 162 4.85 2.69 -22.71
C GLY A 162 4.12 2.49 -21.38
N VAL A 163 4.80 2.66 -20.24
CA VAL A 163 4.23 2.46 -18.89
C VAL A 163 3.92 3.81 -18.25
N GLY A 164 2.69 3.99 -17.78
CA GLY A 164 2.26 5.21 -17.09
C GLY A 164 2.87 5.33 -15.68
N ASP A 165 2.92 6.55 -15.12
CA ASP A 165 3.61 6.79 -13.84
C ASP A 165 3.02 5.98 -12.67
N LEU A 166 1.69 5.82 -12.64
CA LEU A 166 1.02 5.05 -11.58
C LEU A 166 1.47 3.58 -11.62
N GLU A 167 1.44 2.97 -12.80
CA GLU A 167 1.88 1.58 -12.97
C GLU A 167 3.38 1.44 -12.70
N ALA A 168 4.21 2.39 -13.12
CA ALA A 168 5.63 2.38 -12.82
C ALA A 168 5.91 2.39 -11.31
N LEU A 169 5.20 3.23 -10.54
CA LEU A 169 5.32 3.27 -9.09
C LEU A 169 4.82 1.97 -8.43
N GLU A 170 3.76 1.35 -8.97
CA GLU A 170 3.28 0.04 -8.53
C GLU A 170 4.31 -1.08 -8.79
N ARG A 171 4.97 -1.07 -9.96
CA ARG A 171 6.08 -1.98 -10.27
C ARG A 171 7.23 -1.81 -9.27
N ILE A 172 7.62 -0.57 -8.98
CA ILE A 172 8.66 -0.26 -7.97
C ILE A 172 8.25 -0.85 -6.62
N GLY A 173 7.02 -0.61 -6.15
CA GLY A 173 6.53 -1.13 -4.87
C GLY A 173 6.55 -2.66 -4.80
N VAL A 174 6.10 -3.35 -5.86
CA VAL A 174 6.14 -4.82 -5.94
C VAL A 174 7.58 -5.34 -5.90
N MET A 175 8.48 -4.77 -6.71
CA MET A 175 9.87 -5.22 -6.76
C MET A 175 10.61 -4.96 -5.44
N ASN A 176 10.37 -3.81 -4.82
CA ASN A 176 10.94 -3.44 -3.52
C ASN A 176 10.44 -4.35 -2.39
N ARG A 177 9.15 -4.67 -2.37
CA ARG A 177 8.57 -5.66 -1.43
C ARG A 177 9.11 -7.05 -1.66
N ASN A 178 9.32 -7.48 -2.91
CA ASN A 178 9.95 -8.78 -3.18
C ASN A 178 11.35 -8.86 -2.53
N SER A 179 12.14 -7.79 -2.61
CA SER A 179 13.44 -7.70 -1.96
C SER A 179 13.33 -7.84 -0.44
N TYR A 180 12.44 -7.05 0.19
CA TYR A 180 12.22 -7.10 1.63
C TYR A 180 11.66 -8.45 2.13
N MET A 181 10.59 -8.94 1.50
CA MET A 181 9.82 -10.10 1.98
C MET A 181 10.56 -11.43 1.78
N PHE A 182 11.32 -11.56 0.69
CA PHE A 182 12.00 -12.80 0.32
C PHE A 182 13.52 -12.69 0.35
N LEU A 183 14.06 -11.57 0.83
CA LEU A 183 15.50 -11.27 0.89
C LEU A 183 16.19 -11.44 -0.47
N ASP A 184 15.46 -11.24 -1.57
CA ASP A 184 15.98 -11.33 -2.93
C ASP A 184 16.37 -9.96 -3.47
N THR A 185 17.65 -9.66 -3.33
CA THR A 185 18.26 -8.38 -3.70
C THR A 185 18.68 -8.30 -5.17
N THR A 186 18.37 -9.32 -5.99
CA THR A 186 18.82 -9.42 -7.40
C THR A 186 18.45 -8.20 -8.23
N CYS A 187 17.34 -7.53 -7.91
CA CYS A 187 16.82 -6.38 -8.67
C CYS A 187 16.97 -5.03 -7.95
N ASP A 188 17.63 -4.98 -6.78
CA ASP A 188 17.65 -3.78 -5.92
C ASP A 188 18.23 -2.55 -6.63
N GLU A 189 19.29 -2.74 -7.41
CA GLU A 189 19.90 -1.65 -8.18
C GLU A 189 18.90 -1.04 -9.17
N THR A 190 18.16 -1.87 -9.90
CA THR A 190 17.11 -1.39 -10.81
C THR A 190 15.97 -0.71 -10.05
N VAL A 191 15.57 -1.25 -8.89
CA VAL A 191 14.53 -0.65 -8.05
C VAL A 191 14.93 0.76 -7.61
N ARG A 192 16.17 0.93 -7.14
CA ARG A 192 16.73 2.21 -6.74
C ARG A 192 16.78 3.20 -7.91
N MET A 193 17.30 2.78 -9.06
CA MET A 193 17.36 3.62 -10.26
C MET A 193 15.97 4.03 -10.75
N ALA A 194 14.99 3.12 -10.73
CA ALA A 194 13.62 3.41 -11.11
C ALA A 194 12.97 4.43 -10.16
N PHE A 195 13.11 4.24 -8.85
CA PHE A 195 12.61 5.20 -7.87
C PHE A 195 13.22 6.59 -8.07
N GLU A 196 14.54 6.70 -8.26
CA GLU A 196 15.23 7.96 -8.53
C GLU A 196 14.76 8.62 -9.85
N PHE A 197 14.53 7.83 -10.90
CA PHE A 197 14.04 8.33 -12.19
C PHE A 197 12.64 8.93 -12.06
N TYR A 198 11.68 8.16 -11.53
CA TYR A 198 10.28 8.58 -11.46
C TYR A 198 10.05 9.67 -10.41
N SER A 199 10.74 9.63 -9.26
CA SER A 199 10.67 10.71 -8.26
C SER A 199 11.15 12.05 -8.84
N ARG A 200 12.28 12.07 -9.56
CA ARG A 200 12.79 13.27 -10.23
C ARG A 200 11.85 13.76 -11.32
N ALA A 201 11.33 12.84 -12.15
CA ALA A 201 10.41 13.19 -13.22
C ALA A 201 9.10 13.81 -12.70
N LEU A 202 8.57 13.32 -11.59
CA LEU A 202 7.33 13.80 -10.98
C LEU A 202 7.52 15.09 -10.16
N ALA A 203 8.70 15.31 -9.58
CA ALA A 203 9.02 16.53 -8.85
C ALA A 203 8.96 17.78 -9.74
N GLY A 204 9.33 17.67 -11.01
CA GLY A 204 9.31 18.77 -11.97
C GLY A 204 7.94 19.07 -12.61
N ARG A 205 6.91 18.27 -12.35
CA ARG A 205 5.59 18.42 -12.97
C ARG A 205 4.65 19.23 -12.08
N GLU A 206 4.00 20.24 -12.68
CA GLU A 206 2.99 21.06 -12.02
C GLU A 206 1.75 20.23 -11.67
N MET A 207 1.17 19.58 -12.67
CA MET A 207 0.00 18.71 -12.52
C MET A 207 0.41 17.25 -12.43
N VAL A 208 0.12 16.62 -11.30
CA VAL A 208 0.30 15.18 -11.08
C VAL A 208 -0.99 14.63 -10.46
N PRO A 209 -1.56 13.54 -10.99
CA PRO A 209 -2.78 12.94 -10.43
C PRO A 209 -2.61 12.54 -8.97
N LEU A 210 -3.70 12.64 -8.20
CA LEU A 210 -3.69 12.39 -6.75
C LEU A 210 -3.18 10.98 -6.40
N HIS A 211 -3.58 9.96 -7.16
CA HIS A 211 -3.13 8.58 -6.95
C HIS A 211 -1.65 8.36 -7.26
N VAL A 212 -1.11 9.06 -8.25
CA VAL A 212 0.33 9.02 -8.56
C VAL A 212 1.13 9.63 -7.43
N LEU A 213 0.67 10.75 -6.86
CA LEU A 213 1.29 11.34 -5.68
C LEU A 213 1.21 10.39 -4.48
N GLY A 214 0.07 9.77 -4.21
CA GLY A 214 -0.06 8.82 -3.11
C GLY A 214 0.89 7.62 -3.25
N ARG A 215 1.03 7.06 -4.45
CA ARG A 215 2.01 5.97 -4.69
C ARG A 215 3.46 6.43 -4.61
N LEU A 216 3.77 7.67 -4.99
CA LEU A 216 5.09 8.24 -4.80
C LEU A 216 5.41 8.44 -3.31
N TYR A 217 4.41 8.83 -2.50
CA TYR A 217 4.54 8.89 -1.04
C TYR A 217 4.84 7.50 -0.47
N ASP A 218 4.04 6.49 -0.85
CA ASP A 218 4.22 5.11 -0.38
C ASP A 218 5.62 4.60 -0.72
N ALA A 219 6.05 4.75 -2.00
CA ALA A 219 7.39 4.36 -2.44
C ALA A 219 8.48 5.06 -1.62
N ALA A 220 8.39 6.38 -1.42
CA ALA A 220 9.37 7.13 -0.64
C ALA A 220 9.47 6.67 0.83
N MET A 221 8.40 6.08 1.38
CA MET A 221 8.33 5.62 2.76
C MET A 221 8.64 4.12 2.95
N ASP A 222 8.62 3.31 1.89
CA ASP A 222 8.82 1.85 1.98
C ASP A 222 10.21 1.46 2.50
N GLY A 223 11.28 2.17 2.10
CA GLY A 223 12.67 1.81 2.40
C GLY A 223 13.15 0.54 1.66
N ASN A 224 14.13 -0.17 2.21
CA ASN A 224 14.73 -1.42 1.68
C ASN A 224 15.76 -1.24 0.55
N ALA A 225 15.39 -1.47 -0.72
CA ALA A 225 16.33 -1.35 -1.85
C ALA A 225 16.92 0.06 -1.99
N TYR A 226 16.25 1.04 -1.37
CA TYR A 226 16.72 2.40 -1.16
C TYR A 226 16.33 2.88 0.25
N PRO A 227 17.04 3.86 0.84
CA PRO A 227 16.69 4.40 2.14
C PRO A 227 15.36 5.17 2.08
N ILE A 228 14.65 5.25 3.22
CA ILE A 228 13.44 6.08 3.36
C ILE A 228 13.76 7.54 3.00
N ASP A 229 13.06 8.08 2.00
CA ASP A 229 13.17 9.46 1.55
C ASP A 229 12.07 10.33 2.17
N ARG A 230 12.28 10.69 3.44
CA ARG A 230 11.35 11.55 4.21
C ARG A 230 11.16 12.93 3.57
N ARG A 231 12.15 13.43 2.82
CA ARG A 231 12.05 14.73 2.15
C ARG A 231 11.04 14.67 1.03
N THR A 232 11.17 13.69 0.14
CA THR A 232 10.21 13.49 -0.96
C THR A 232 8.83 13.19 -0.41
N ALA A 233 8.71 12.30 0.58
CA ALA A 233 7.43 12.00 1.22
C ALA A 233 6.76 13.24 1.83
N GLY A 234 7.52 14.11 2.50
CA GLY A 234 7.01 15.37 3.05
C GLY A 234 6.47 16.32 1.98
N VAL A 235 7.24 16.57 0.92
CA VAL A 235 6.83 17.42 -0.20
C VAL A 235 5.57 16.88 -0.88
N VAL A 236 5.52 15.56 -1.08
CA VAL A 236 4.36 14.90 -1.71
C VAL A 236 3.13 14.99 -0.80
N ALA A 237 3.26 14.79 0.50
CA ALA A 237 2.14 14.92 1.45
C ALA A 237 1.56 16.34 1.49
N ASP A 238 2.42 17.37 1.39
CA ASP A 238 1.99 18.76 1.30
C ASP A 238 1.24 19.02 0.00
N ARG A 239 1.74 18.52 -1.15
CA ARG A 239 1.05 18.60 -2.44
C ARG A 239 -0.32 17.91 -2.42
N ILE A 240 -0.37 16.69 -1.87
CA ILE A 240 -1.63 15.95 -1.68
C ILE A 240 -2.60 16.75 -0.82
N SER A 241 -2.13 17.37 0.26
CA SER A 241 -2.96 18.17 1.16
C SER A 241 -3.55 19.41 0.47
N VAL A 242 -2.76 20.10 -0.36
CA VAL A 242 -3.22 21.25 -1.16
C VAL A 242 -4.27 20.81 -2.17
N LEU A 243 -3.99 19.76 -2.95
CA LEU A 243 -4.94 19.21 -3.92
C LEU A 243 -6.21 18.71 -3.23
N GLY A 244 -6.09 18.01 -2.12
CA GLY A 244 -7.22 17.58 -1.30
C GLY A 244 -8.10 18.73 -0.82
N GLY A 245 -7.57 19.94 -0.74
CA GLY A 245 -8.30 21.16 -0.39
C GLY A 245 -9.34 21.61 -1.42
N ILE A 246 -9.25 21.13 -2.66
CA ILE A 246 -10.14 21.53 -3.75
C ILE A 246 -11.41 20.66 -3.85
N TYR A 247 -11.39 19.47 -3.24
CA TYR A 247 -12.46 18.50 -3.31
C TYR A 247 -13.52 18.73 -2.21
N PRO A 248 -14.79 18.37 -2.45
CA PRO A 248 -15.84 18.43 -1.43
C PRO A 248 -15.49 17.62 -0.17
N ASP A 249 -15.93 18.09 1.00
CA ASP A 249 -15.54 17.48 2.28
C ASP A 249 -15.98 16.01 2.46
N ASP A 250 -17.02 15.58 1.74
CA ASP A 250 -17.57 14.23 1.79
C ASP A 250 -17.05 13.30 0.68
N SER A 251 -16.27 13.82 -0.28
CA SER A 251 -15.77 13.06 -1.43
C SER A 251 -14.69 12.03 -1.05
N ASP A 252 -14.48 11.06 -1.93
CA ASP A 252 -13.47 10.02 -1.71
C ASP A 252 -12.06 10.58 -1.92
N GLU A 253 -11.86 11.49 -2.86
CA GLU A 253 -10.57 12.15 -3.11
C GLU A 253 -10.14 13.01 -1.92
N ARG A 254 -11.10 13.69 -1.28
CA ARG A 254 -10.86 14.42 -0.03
C ARG A 254 -10.39 13.48 1.06
N LEU A 255 -11.06 12.35 1.23
CA LEU A 255 -10.69 11.37 2.24
C LEU A 255 -9.33 10.71 1.92
N TYR A 256 -9.07 10.43 0.65
CA TYR A 256 -7.79 9.95 0.16
C TYR A 256 -6.67 10.90 0.56
N ALA A 257 -6.81 12.20 0.27
CA ALA A 257 -5.82 13.19 0.64
C ALA A 257 -5.64 13.32 2.16
N LEU A 258 -6.74 13.32 2.92
CA LEU A 258 -6.70 13.35 4.38
C LEU A 258 -5.98 12.13 4.95
N SER A 259 -6.14 10.94 4.37
CA SER A 259 -5.49 9.73 4.86
C SER A 259 -3.96 9.81 4.76
N TYR A 260 -3.41 10.36 3.67
CA TYR A 260 -1.96 10.61 3.53
C TYR A 260 -1.46 11.70 4.47
N ARG A 261 -2.26 12.73 4.71
CA ARG A 261 -1.93 13.74 5.73
C ARG A 261 -1.83 13.12 7.12
N VAL A 262 -2.76 12.21 7.46
CA VAL A 262 -2.68 11.44 8.72
C VAL A 262 -1.40 10.61 8.78
N CYS A 263 -1.06 9.88 7.71
CA CYS A 263 0.21 9.15 7.64
C CYS A 263 1.41 10.07 7.93
N SER A 264 1.50 11.20 7.23
CA SER A 264 2.63 12.13 7.38
C SER A 264 2.73 12.71 8.80
N LEU A 265 1.59 13.02 9.45
CA LEU A 265 1.57 13.50 10.82
C LEU A 265 1.99 12.42 11.82
N CYS A 266 1.46 11.20 11.67
CA CYS A 266 1.83 10.06 12.51
C CYS A 266 3.34 9.78 12.43
N GLU A 267 3.92 9.78 11.23
CA GLU A 267 5.36 9.58 11.03
C GLU A 267 6.21 10.68 11.67
N LYS A 268 5.77 11.95 11.58
CA LYS A 268 6.46 13.07 12.26
C LYS A 268 6.46 12.89 13.78
N ILE A 269 5.29 12.60 14.36
CA ILE A 269 5.15 12.39 15.81
C ILE A 269 6.02 11.23 16.29
N MET A 270 5.99 10.09 15.58
CA MET A 270 6.82 8.94 15.93
C MET A 270 8.32 9.27 15.84
N GLY A 271 8.73 10.06 14.83
CA GLY A 271 10.11 10.51 14.68
C GLY A 271 10.57 11.43 15.81
N GLU A 272 9.73 12.37 16.25
CA GLU A 272 10.03 13.27 17.37
C GLU A 272 10.21 12.47 18.68
N VAL A 273 9.29 11.55 18.97
CA VAL A 273 9.36 10.70 20.17
C VAL A 273 10.62 9.83 20.18
N GLN A 274 11.00 9.27 19.03
CA GLN A 274 12.23 8.48 18.91
C GLN A 274 13.48 9.33 19.15
N GLN A 275 13.53 10.57 18.66
CA GLN A 275 14.66 11.47 18.89
C GLN A 275 14.78 11.88 20.36
N GLU A 276 13.66 12.17 21.03
CA GLU A 276 13.65 12.48 22.46
C GLU A 276 14.17 11.31 23.31
N ALA A 277 13.76 10.08 22.98
CA ALA A 277 14.21 8.87 23.67
C ALA A 277 15.69 8.54 23.48
N VAL A 278 16.29 8.94 22.35
CA VAL A 278 17.74 8.77 22.09
C VAL A 278 18.57 9.87 22.76
N ALA A 279 17.96 11.04 23.02
CA ALA A 279 18.61 12.16 23.68
C ALA A 279 18.58 12.08 25.23
N SER A 280 17.74 11.21 25.79
CA SER A 280 17.61 10.94 27.24
C SER A 280 18.52 9.82 27.72
#